data_AF-A0A350EY56-F1
#
_entry.id   AF-A0A350EY56-F1
#
_cell.length_a   1.000
_cell.length_b   1.000
_cell.length_c   1.000
_cell.angle_alpha   90.00
_cell.angle_beta   90.00
_cell.angle_gamma   90.00
#
_symmetry.space_group_name_H-M   'P 1'
#
loop_
_entity.id
_entity.type
_entity.pdbx_description
1 polymer ?
#
loop_
_entity_poly.entity_id
_entity_poly.type
_entity_poly.pdbx_seq_one_letter_code
_entity_poly.pdbx_strand_id
1 'polypeptide(L)'
;LDARRREVFGSIEYKLLQSDRIVTAHNCVPRDMVQLGKGRFLFGFNVQFGLKKEIELGDVFAIYQRDEATGSFKETELGGLNDKAFLLDFKRLYTVYEKSVFSKFTVAEGNLFMVFRIGANVGDIAAFKWAFTDGGIRFVNGRAETEYRRVGFPAAHGFRWLIPDRESYRYGDNPHVAIDDRVFVECVGGDLTIKVEDNTSSGEGIYAEPVEDKYQKVDDAEIQYAPVDHLIVLKIRPYKETAARCFIFNEKTQSVVRVDSISQSCVQLPEEHGLIFPDGCYLATGELKQFEARETGLVIERVIHAPNGEDSLYIFCNRETGEYVLMPYRLILRKIEERIACNGYSLFPDGNLLLFRAEHEAQKHHQIQLRQTPFHLPGHEPAGQREAFLHQVGNKDVVRCLAECSEVLALIHRPTPYA
;
A
#
# COMPACT_ATOMS: atom_id res chain seq x y z
N LEU A 1 9.87 -28.72 -10.26
CA LEU A 1 8.44 -28.58 -9.93
C LEU A 1 7.86 -27.26 -10.46
N ASP A 2 8.43 -26.09 -10.14
CA ASP A 2 7.89 -24.80 -10.61
C ASP A 2 7.72 -24.68 -12.13
N ALA A 3 8.70 -25.13 -12.92
CA ALA A 3 8.58 -25.15 -14.39
C ALA A 3 7.31 -25.91 -14.86
N ARG A 4 7.05 -27.09 -14.29
CA ARG A 4 5.86 -27.89 -14.61
C ARG A 4 4.56 -27.24 -14.13
N ARG A 5 4.58 -26.53 -12.99
CA ARG A 5 3.43 -25.74 -12.51
C ARG A 5 3.05 -24.67 -13.54
N ARG A 6 4.03 -23.91 -14.05
CA ARG A 6 3.79 -22.86 -15.06
C ARG A 6 3.22 -23.43 -16.36
N GLU A 7 3.67 -24.61 -16.80
CA GLU A 7 3.10 -25.30 -17.96
C GLU A 7 1.64 -25.72 -17.76
N VAL A 8 1.30 -26.18 -16.54
CA VAL A 8 -0.05 -26.68 -16.24
C VAL A 8 -1.05 -25.55 -16.04
N PHE A 9 -0.69 -24.53 -15.28
CA PHE A 9 -1.60 -23.43 -14.93
C PHE A 9 -1.50 -22.22 -15.84
N GLY A 10 -0.51 -22.19 -16.73
CA GLY A 10 -0.10 -20.97 -17.42
C GLY A 10 0.68 -20.04 -16.48
N SER A 11 1.45 -19.13 -17.07
CA SER A 11 2.16 -18.09 -16.33
C SER A 11 2.04 -16.75 -17.05
N ILE A 12 1.67 -15.72 -16.30
CA ILE A 12 1.67 -14.34 -16.79
C ILE A 12 2.88 -13.65 -16.18
N GLU A 13 3.84 -13.29 -17.02
CA GLU A 13 5.00 -12.53 -16.58
C GLU A 13 4.66 -11.04 -16.47
N TYR A 14 5.28 -10.38 -15.48
CA TYR A 14 5.20 -8.94 -15.30
C TYR A 14 6.02 -8.25 -16.38
N LYS A 15 5.40 -7.42 -17.22
CA LYS A 15 6.09 -6.81 -18.37
C LYS A 15 5.50 -5.46 -18.75
N LEU A 16 6.35 -4.49 -19.09
CA LEU A 16 5.91 -3.27 -19.77
C LEU A 16 5.49 -3.61 -21.20
N LEU A 17 4.21 -3.41 -21.52
CA LEU A 17 3.67 -3.63 -22.86
C LEU A 17 3.83 -2.39 -23.73
N GLN A 18 3.51 -1.22 -23.19
CA GLN A 18 3.46 0.02 -23.97
C GLN A 18 3.66 1.23 -23.05
N SER A 19 4.37 2.23 -23.56
CA SER A 19 4.36 3.59 -23.03
C SER A 19 3.61 4.47 -24.02
N ASP A 20 2.71 5.31 -23.53
CA ASP A 20 1.88 6.20 -24.35
C ASP A 20 1.69 7.54 -23.63
N ARG A 21 0.96 8.45 -24.27
CA ARG A 21 0.66 9.77 -23.73
C ARG A 21 -0.79 10.13 -24.00
N ILE A 22 -1.49 10.52 -22.95
CA ILE A 22 -2.82 11.14 -23.08
C ILE A 22 -2.70 12.66 -23.06
N VAL A 23 -3.66 13.32 -23.70
CA VAL A 23 -3.71 14.77 -23.80
C VAL A 23 -5.01 15.26 -23.18
N THR A 24 -4.91 16.26 -22.31
CA THR A 24 -6.03 16.95 -21.67
C THR A 24 -6.25 18.30 -22.34
N ALA A 25 -7.48 18.84 -22.28
CA ALA A 25 -7.83 20.11 -22.92
C ALA A 25 -7.01 21.30 -22.37
N HIS A 26 -6.82 21.32 -21.05
CA HIS A 26 -6.14 22.39 -20.31
C HIS A 26 -4.92 21.85 -19.55
N ASN A 27 -4.02 22.74 -19.14
CA ASN A 27 -2.93 22.36 -18.25
C ASN A 27 -3.54 21.94 -16.91
N CYS A 28 -3.23 20.73 -16.46
CA CYS A 28 -3.75 20.20 -15.22
C CYS A 28 -2.70 19.41 -14.45
N VAL A 29 -2.95 19.24 -13.16
CA VAL A 29 -2.23 18.28 -12.32
C VAL A 29 -3.12 17.04 -12.19
N PRO A 30 -2.74 15.90 -12.79
CA PRO A 30 -3.50 14.67 -12.68
C PRO A 30 -3.41 14.09 -11.26
N ARG A 31 -4.47 13.42 -10.83
CA ARG A 31 -4.63 12.96 -9.44
C ARG A 31 -4.94 11.51 -9.29
N ASP A 32 -5.75 10.95 -10.18
CA ASP A 32 -6.11 9.54 -10.09
C ASP A 32 -6.74 9.01 -11.37
N MET A 33 -6.91 7.69 -11.46
CA MET A 33 -7.66 7.05 -12.53
C MET A 33 -8.43 5.81 -12.04
N VAL A 34 -9.51 5.46 -12.74
CA VAL A 34 -10.26 4.23 -12.48
C VAL A 34 -10.78 3.62 -13.78
N GLN A 35 -10.69 2.29 -13.92
CA GLN A 35 -11.20 1.60 -15.11
C GLN A 35 -12.74 1.65 -15.20
N LEU A 36 -13.28 1.85 -16.41
CA LEU A 36 -14.71 1.91 -16.75
C LEU A 36 -15.16 0.79 -17.72
N GLY A 37 -14.42 -0.32 -17.74
CA GLY A 37 -14.67 -1.47 -18.61
C GLY A 37 -14.43 -1.19 -20.10
N LYS A 38 -14.40 -2.26 -20.91
CA LYS A 38 -14.22 -2.18 -22.37
C LYS A 38 -12.98 -1.36 -22.80
N GLY A 39 -11.88 -1.52 -22.07
CA GLY A 39 -10.63 -0.78 -22.34
C GLY A 39 -10.71 0.73 -22.07
N ARG A 40 -11.71 1.19 -21.30
CA ARG A 40 -11.86 2.59 -20.90
C ARG A 40 -11.39 2.83 -19.48
N PHE A 41 -10.92 4.05 -19.22
CA PHE A 41 -10.70 4.54 -17.86
C PHE A 41 -11.15 5.99 -17.72
N LEU A 42 -11.59 6.34 -16.52
CA LEU A 42 -11.84 7.69 -16.07
C LEU A 42 -10.56 8.27 -15.49
N PHE A 43 -10.17 9.43 -15.99
CA PHE A 43 -9.01 10.19 -15.55
C PHE A 43 -9.47 11.40 -14.76
N GLY A 44 -8.94 11.55 -13.55
CA GLY A 44 -9.27 12.65 -12.65
C GLY A 44 -8.07 13.57 -12.45
N PHE A 45 -8.30 14.87 -12.59
CA PHE A 45 -7.27 15.89 -12.55
C PHE A 45 -7.79 17.22 -11.99
N ASN A 46 -6.89 18.15 -11.71
CA ASN A 46 -7.24 19.50 -11.30
C ASN A 46 -6.61 20.50 -12.27
N VAL A 47 -7.44 21.28 -12.98
CA VAL A 47 -6.98 22.40 -13.81
C VAL A 47 -6.66 23.60 -12.93
N GLN A 48 -5.55 24.27 -13.22
CA GLN A 48 -5.23 25.57 -12.61
C GLN A 48 -5.89 26.68 -13.41
N PHE A 49 -6.98 27.25 -12.89
CA PHE A 49 -7.66 28.36 -13.51
C PHE A 49 -7.05 29.71 -13.12
N GLY A 50 -6.76 30.56 -14.11
CA GLY A 50 -6.40 31.95 -13.88
C GLY A 50 -7.63 32.85 -13.70
N LEU A 51 -8.51 32.89 -14.71
CA LEU A 51 -9.66 33.82 -14.77
C LEU A 51 -11.03 33.13 -14.89
N LYS A 52 -11.07 31.79 -15.06
CA LYS A 52 -12.33 31.03 -15.17
C LYS A 52 -13.01 31.00 -13.80
N LYS A 53 -14.28 31.40 -13.74
CA LYS A 53 -15.07 31.47 -12.50
C LYS A 53 -15.89 30.22 -12.22
N GLU A 54 -16.20 29.43 -13.26
CA GLU A 54 -17.02 28.23 -13.15
C GLU A 54 -16.21 27.00 -13.57
N ILE A 55 -16.25 25.96 -12.75
CA ILE A 55 -15.61 24.67 -13.01
C ILE A 55 -16.65 23.73 -13.61
N GLU A 56 -16.32 23.17 -14.77
CA GLU A 56 -17.15 22.23 -15.53
C GLU A 56 -16.62 20.79 -15.34
N LEU A 57 -17.39 19.77 -15.75
CA LEU A 57 -16.94 18.38 -15.60
C LEU A 57 -15.63 18.09 -16.37
N GLY A 58 -15.49 18.63 -17.57
CA GLY A 58 -14.28 18.45 -18.41
C GLY A 58 -13.02 19.11 -17.82
N ASP A 59 -13.17 19.91 -16.77
CA ASP A 59 -12.05 20.52 -16.05
C ASP A 59 -11.49 19.62 -14.94
N VAL A 60 -12.20 18.55 -14.62
CA VAL A 60 -11.89 17.63 -13.52
C VAL A 60 -11.77 16.19 -14.01
N PHE A 61 -12.53 15.85 -15.05
CA PHE A 61 -12.67 14.49 -15.55
C PHE A 61 -12.51 14.40 -17.05
N ALA A 62 -11.87 13.32 -17.52
CA ALA A 62 -11.84 12.90 -18.92
C ALA A 62 -11.95 11.38 -18.99
N ILE A 63 -12.62 10.84 -20.01
CA ILE A 63 -12.69 9.39 -20.23
C ILE A 63 -11.85 9.06 -21.46
N TYR A 64 -10.90 8.14 -21.30
CA TYR A 64 -10.10 7.63 -22.41
C TYR A 64 -10.48 6.18 -22.72
N GLN A 65 -10.49 5.85 -24.00
CA GLN A 65 -10.70 4.52 -24.52
C GLN A 65 -9.48 4.06 -25.31
N ARG A 66 -9.08 2.80 -25.10
CA ARG A 66 -8.05 2.17 -25.91
C ARG A 66 -8.56 1.91 -27.33
N ASP A 67 -7.83 2.39 -28.31
CA ASP A 67 -7.99 2.05 -29.72
C ASP A 67 -7.28 0.70 -29.96
N GLU A 68 -8.02 -0.34 -30.37
CA GLU A 68 -7.45 -1.67 -30.59
C GLU A 68 -6.52 -1.74 -31.80
N ALA A 69 -6.72 -0.87 -32.81
CA ALA A 69 -5.91 -0.88 -34.03
C ALA A 69 -4.54 -0.23 -33.81
N THR A 70 -4.49 0.86 -33.04
CA THR A 70 -3.24 1.60 -32.76
C THR A 70 -2.64 1.27 -31.40
N GLY A 71 -3.41 0.66 -30.50
CA GLY A 71 -3.05 0.46 -29.10
C GLY A 71 -3.06 1.75 -28.25
N SER A 72 -3.35 2.91 -28.86
CA SER A 72 -3.28 4.22 -28.18
C SER A 72 -4.55 4.56 -27.43
N PHE A 73 -4.48 5.48 -26.48
CA PHE A 73 -5.66 5.95 -25.74
C PHE A 73 -6.22 7.26 -26.29
N LYS A 74 -7.51 7.28 -26.65
CA LYS A 74 -8.21 8.44 -27.20
C LYS A 74 -9.30 8.91 -26.25
N GLU A 75 -9.43 10.23 -26.09
CA GLU A 75 -10.50 10.82 -25.30
C GLU A 75 -11.86 10.54 -25.94
N THR A 76 -12.87 10.31 -25.10
CA THR A 76 -14.25 10.01 -25.47
C THR A 76 -15.21 10.83 -24.60
N GLU A 77 -16.48 10.87 -24.98
CA GLU A 77 -17.48 11.64 -24.25
C GLU A 77 -17.64 11.15 -22.79
N LEU A 78 -17.84 12.10 -21.87
CA LEU A 78 -18.04 11.82 -20.44
C LEU A 78 -19.30 10.98 -20.14
N GLY A 79 -20.24 10.91 -21.10
CA GLY A 79 -21.34 9.95 -21.13
C GLY A 79 -22.06 9.79 -19.79
N GLY A 80 -21.82 8.66 -19.11
CA GLY A 80 -22.45 8.28 -17.84
C GLY A 80 -22.21 9.22 -16.67
N LEU A 81 -21.28 10.17 -16.78
CA LEU A 81 -21.09 11.25 -15.80
C LEU A 81 -22.10 12.40 -15.95
N ASN A 82 -22.79 12.53 -17.10
CA ASN A 82 -23.75 13.60 -17.36
C ASN A 82 -25.11 13.37 -16.67
N ASP A 83 -25.10 12.90 -15.42
CA ASP A 83 -26.28 12.77 -14.58
C ASP A 83 -26.71 14.14 -14.05
N LYS A 84 -28.01 14.48 -14.18
CA LYS A 84 -28.54 15.79 -13.81
C LYS A 84 -28.41 16.10 -12.31
N ALA A 85 -28.62 15.10 -11.45
CA ALA A 85 -28.52 15.27 -10.01
C ALA A 85 -27.06 15.43 -9.59
N PHE A 86 -26.16 14.63 -10.18
CA PHE A 86 -24.72 14.80 -9.97
C PHE A 86 -24.24 16.18 -10.41
N LEU A 87 -24.62 16.66 -11.60
CA LEU A 87 -24.23 17.97 -12.10
C LEU A 87 -24.65 19.11 -11.17
N LEU A 88 -25.84 19.02 -10.56
CA LEU A 88 -26.30 19.98 -9.58
C LEU A 88 -25.44 19.96 -8.31
N ASP A 89 -25.18 18.77 -7.75
CA ASP A 89 -24.38 18.64 -6.54
C ASP A 89 -22.89 19.00 -6.79
N PHE A 90 -22.36 18.67 -7.96
CA PHE A 90 -21.00 19.03 -8.39
C PHE A 90 -20.82 20.54 -8.48
N LYS A 91 -21.76 21.25 -9.13
CA LYS A 91 -21.73 22.72 -9.19
C LYS A 91 -21.85 23.34 -7.80
N ARG A 92 -22.72 22.78 -6.96
CA ARG A 92 -22.88 23.23 -5.57
C ARG A 92 -21.58 23.06 -4.77
N LEU A 93 -20.86 21.95 -4.94
CA LEU A 93 -19.58 21.70 -4.26
C LEU A 93 -18.60 22.86 -4.51
N TYR A 94 -18.34 23.18 -5.78
CA TYR A 94 -17.40 24.24 -6.16
C TYR A 94 -17.90 25.65 -5.85
N THR A 95 -19.23 25.86 -5.77
CA THR A 95 -19.82 27.14 -5.35
C THR A 95 -19.68 27.37 -3.85
N VAL A 96 -19.85 26.31 -3.04
CA VAL A 96 -19.81 26.40 -1.58
C VAL A 96 -18.38 26.37 -1.05
N TYR A 97 -17.52 25.56 -1.64
CA TYR A 97 -16.16 25.32 -1.19
C TYR A 97 -15.16 25.75 -2.27
N GLU A 98 -14.70 27.00 -2.18
CA GLU A 98 -13.80 27.63 -3.17
C GLU A 98 -12.49 26.85 -3.40
N LYS A 99 -11.98 26.17 -2.36
CA LYS A 99 -10.75 25.37 -2.41
C LYS A 99 -10.98 23.90 -2.75
N SER A 100 -12.14 23.56 -3.34
CA SER A 100 -12.43 22.20 -3.75
C SER A 100 -11.41 21.70 -4.77
N VAL A 101 -10.82 20.55 -4.50
CA VAL A 101 -9.97 19.84 -5.46
C VAL A 101 -10.36 18.37 -5.50
N PHE A 102 -10.36 17.80 -6.71
CA PHE A 102 -10.51 16.36 -6.85
C PHE A 102 -9.31 15.66 -6.19
N SER A 103 -9.61 14.62 -5.41
CA SER A 103 -8.63 13.91 -4.60
C SER A 103 -8.36 12.53 -5.15
N LYS A 104 -9.39 11.68 -5.25
CA LYS A 104 -9.22 10.24 -5.49
C LYS A 104 -10.51 9.57 -5.98
N PHE A 105 -10.37 8.51 -6.75
CA PHE A 105 -11.40 7.50 -7.01
C PHE A 105 -11.22 6.32 -6.06
N THR A 106 -12.33 5.75 -5.58
CA THR A 106 -12.26 4.52 -4.79
C THR A 106 -13.37 3.58 -5.15
N VAL A 107 -13.01 2.37 -5.59
CA VAL A 107 -13.98 1.29 -5.83
C VAL A 107 -14.00 0.38 -4.61
N ALA A 108 -15.15 0.33 -3.92
CA ALA A 108 -15.38 -0.49 -2.74
C ALA A 108 -16.84 -0.96 -2.70
N GLU A 109 -17.07 -2.22 -2.32
CA GLU A 109 -18.42 -2.80 -2.13
C GLU A 109 -19.39 -2.57 -3.30
N GLY A 110 -18.90 -2.69 -4.55
CA GLY A 110 -19.72 -2.47 -5.75
C GLY A 110 -20.09 -1.01 -6.03
N ASN A 111 -19.42 -0.06 -5.37
CA ASN A 111 -19.60 1.37 -5.58
C ASN A 111 -18.29 2.04 -5.99
N LEU A 112 -18.41 3.10 -6.79
CA LEU A 112 -17.35 4.05 -7.07
C LEU A 112 -17.62 5.33 -6.27
N PHE A 113 -16.65 5.71 -5.46
CA PHE A 113 -16.62 6.98 -4.76
C PHE A 113 -15.71 7.96 -5.51
N MET A 114 -16.22 9.16 -5.77
CA MET A 114 -15.42 10.29 -6.26
C MET A 114 -15.24 11.26 -5.10
N VAL A 115 -14.00 11.40 -4.65
CA VAL A 115 -13.67 12.10 -3.40
C VAL A 115 -13.01 13.42 -3.72
N PHE A 116 -13.46 14.46 -3.05
CA PHE A 116 -12.97 15.83 -3.17
C PHE A 116 -12.48 16.30 -1.81
N ARG A 117 -11.34 17.00 -1.78
CA ARG A 117 -10.91 17.74 -0.59
C ARG A 117 -11.55 19.12 -0.64
N ILE A 118 -12.23 19.50 0.44
CA ILE A 118 -13.01 20.75 0.56
C ILE A 118 -12.44 21.71 1.61
N GLY A 119 -11.40 21.30 2.34
CA GLY A 119 -10.74 22.09 3.38
C GLY A 119 -9.21 21.94 3.36
N ALA A 120 -8.58 22.47 4.40
CA ALA A 120 -7.12 22.43 4.54
C ALA A 120 -6.62 21.04 4.99
N ASN A 121 -7.41 20.33 5.80
CA ASN A 121 -7.01 19.02 6.30
C ASN A 121 -7.30 17.94 5.26
N VAL A 122 -6.45 16.90 5.23
CA VAL A 122 -6.67 15.69 4.42
C VAL A 122 -8.00 14.99 4.77
N GLY A 123 -8.50 15.22 5.99
CA GLY A 123 -9.78 14.71 6.44
C GLY A 123 -11.00 15.52 5.96
N ASP A 124 -10.84 16.76 5.49
CA ASP A 124 -11.95 17.62 5.10
C ASP A 124 -12.39 17.26 3.68
N ILE A 125 -13.30 16.29 3.56
CA ILE A 125 -13.67 15.68 2.29
C ILE A 125 -15.17 15.72 2.02
N ALA A 126 -15.53 15.77 0.74
CA ALA A 126 -16.85 15.43 0.23
C ALA A 126 -16.73 14.19 -0.67
N ALA A 127 -17.76 13.33 -0.67
CA ALA A 127 -17.76 12.12 -1.49
C ALA A 127 -19.09 11.95 -2.24
N PHE A 128 -18.97 11.76 -3.56
CA PHE A 128 -20.08 11.35 -4.42
C PHE A 128 -20.05 9.84 -4.59
N LYS A 129 -21.20 9.19 -4.44
CA LYS A 129 -21.35 7.75 -4.60
C LYS A 129 -22.03 7.41 -5.91
N TRP A 130 -21.45 6.43 -6.60
CA TRP A 130 -21.94 5.85 -7.83
C TRP A 130 -22.04 4.34 -7.66
N ALA A 131 -23.15 3.74 -8.09
CA ALA A 131 -23.21 2.30 -8.26
C ALA A 131 -22.27 1.91 -9.40
N PHE A 132 -21.46 0.87 -9.21
CA PHE A 132 -20.43 0.46 -10.15
C PHE A 132 -20.59 -1.01 -10.52
N THR A 133 -20.77 -1.30 -11.81
CA THR A 133 -20.96 -2.68 -12.30
C THR A 133 -20.33 -2.82 -13.68
N ASP A 134 -19.35 -3.71 -13.82
CA ASP A 134 -18.63 -3.99 -15.08
C ASP A 134 -18.14 -2.74 -15.81
N GLY A 135 -17.71 -1.72 -15.06
CA GLY A 135 -17.27 -0.44 -15.61
C GLY A 135 -18.38 0.57 -15.90
N GLY A 136 -19.64 0.17 -15.82
CA GLY A 136 -20.79 1.06 -15.83
C GLY A 136 -20.95 1.80 -14.50
N ILE A 137 -21.30 3.08 -14.57
CA ILE A 137 -21.55 3.94 -13.40
C ILE A 137 -22.97 4.49 -13.43
N ARG A 138 -23.59 4.61 -12.26
CA ARG A 138 -24.87 5.31 -12.07
C ARG A 138 -24.84 6.11 -10.78
N PHE A 139 -25.17 7.39 -10.85
CA PHE A 139 -25.15 8.26 -9.68
C PHE A 139 -26.16 7.77 -8.62
N VAL A 140 -25.74 7.80 -7.36
CA VAL A 140 -26.57 7.38 -6.21
C VAL A 140 -26.89 8.58 -5.33
N ASN A 141 -25.87 9.28 -4.81
CA ASN A 141 -26.02 10.51 -4.03
C ASN A 141 -24.70 11.27 -3.86
N GLY A 142 -24.78 12.55 -3.48
CA GLY A 142 -23.63 13.40 -3.18
C GLY A 142 -23.28 13.58 -1.70
N ARG A 143 -23.76 12.70 -0.81
CA ARG A 143 -23.54 12.78 0.65
C ARG A 143 -23.01 11.47 1.20
N ALA A 144 -21.96 10.96 0.59
CA ALA A 144 -21.43 9.64 0.88
C ALA A 144 -20.17 9.65 1.78
N GLU A 145 -19.84 10.78 2.40
CA GLU A 145 -18.63 10.94 3.22
C GLU A 145 -18.54 9.89 4.34
N THR A 146 -19.58 9.77 5.17
CA THR A 146 -19.59 8.83 6.29
C THR A 146 -19.46 7.37 5.84
N GLU A 147 -20.04 7.03 4.69
CA GLU A 147 -19.91 5.71 4.10
C GLU A 147 -18.47 5.48 3.62
N TYR A 148 -17.93 6.43 2.84
CA TYR A 148 -16.56 6.39 2.34
C TYR A 148 -15.53 6.28 3.48
N ARG A 149 -15.71 6.96 4.61
CA ARG A 149 -14.79 6.84 5.76
C ARG A 149 -14.69 5.43 6.33
N ARG A 150 -15.70 4.59 6.12
CA ARG A 150 -15.70 3.19 6.61
C ARG A 150 -15.09 2.22 5.60
N VAL A 151 -15.28 2.46 4.31
CA VAL A 151 -14.94 1.49 3.25
C VAL A 151 -13.77 1.94 2.36
N GLY A 152 -13.37 3.20 2.46
CA GLY A 152 -12.44 3.83 1.54
C GLY A 152 -10.97 3.49 1.77
N PHE A 153 -10.61 3.10 2.99
CA PHE A 153 -9.27 2.66 3.35
C PHE A 153 -9.32 1.52 4.37
N PRO A 154 -8.49 0.49 4.21
CA PRO A 154 -8.25 -0.50 5.25
C PRO A 154 -7.53 0.12 6.45
N ALA A 155 -7.42 -0.65 7.54
CA ALA A 155 -6.58 -0.26 8.65
C ALA A 155 -5.12 -0.10 8.18
N ALA A 156 -4.45 0.95 8.63
CA ALA A 156 -3.06 1.23 8.27
C ALA A 156 -2.09 0.12 8.73
N HIS A 157 -2.47 -0.58 9.79
CA HIS A 157 -1.72 -1.70 10.37
C HIS A 157 -2.53 -2.98 10.30
N GLY A 158 -1.88 -4.07 9.91
CA GLY A 158 -2.46 -5.43 9.93
C GLY A 158 -2.59 -6.02 11.33
N PHE A 159 -2.24 -5.24 12.36
CA PHE A 159 -2.22 -5.63 13.76
C PHE A 159 -2.66 -4.45 14.63
N ARG A 160 -2.98 -4.73 15.89
CA ARG A 160 -3.34 -3.72 16.89
C ARG A 160 -2.16 -3.43 17.79
N TRP A 161 -1.85 -2.14 17.98
CA TRP A 161 -0.89 -1.69 18.98
C TRP A 161 -1.41 -1.94 20.40
N LEU A 162 -0.57 -2.59 21.19
CA LEU A 162 -0.72 -2.82 22.62
C LEU A 162 0.20 -1.86 23.39
N ILE A 163 -0.16 -1.56 24.63
CA ILE A 163 0.64 -0.77 25.56
C ILE A 163 1.03 -1.71 26.70
N PRO A 164 2.32 -1.78 27.10
CA PRO A 164 2.73 -2.57 28.25
C PRO A 164 1.97 -2.16 29.51
N ASP A 165 1.61 -3.13 30.34
CA ASP A 165 1.00 -2.86 31.62
C ASP A 165 2.05 -2.54 32.69
N ARG A 166 1.60 -2.26 33.92
CA ARG A 166 2.53 -1.96 35.03
C ARG A 166 3.35 -3.18 35.46
N GLU A 167 2.83 -4.39 35.26
CA GLU A 167 3.51 -5.63 35.65
C GLU A 167 4.67 -5.95 34.70
N SER A 168 4.68 -5.36 33.51
CA SER A 168 5.76 -5.46 32.52
C SER A 168 7.05 -4.75 32.95
N TYR A 169 7.01 -3.86 33.95
CA TYR A 169 8.19 -3.10 34.38
C TYR A 169 9.09 -3.94 35.30
N ARG A 170 10.39 -3.93 35.03
CA ARG A 170 11.43 -4.57 35.84
C ARG A 170 12.34 -3.48 36.41
N TYR A 171 12.50 -3.48 37.73
CA TYR A 171 13.31 -2.50 38.44
C TYR A 171 14.66 -3.09 38.85
N GLY A 172 15.70 -2.26 38.83
CA GLY A 172 17.07 -2.63 39.19
C GLY A 172 18.04 -1.52 38.80
N ASP A 173 19.31 -1.85 38.57
CA ASP A 173 20.33 -0.88 38.16
C ASP A 173 20.10 -0.37 36.72
N ASN A 174 19.63 -1.26 35.84
CA ASN A 174 19.25 -0.99 34.45
C ASN A 174 17.78 -1.40 34.28
N PRO A 175 16.81 -0.58 34.75
CA PRO A 175 15.40 -0.92 34.68
C PRO A 175 14.89 -0.92 33.24
N HIS A 176 14.08 -1.92 32.89
CA HIS A 176 13.53 -2.12 31.55
C HIS A 176 12.05 -2.54 31.59
N VAL A 177 11.40 -2.47 30.43
CA VAL A 177 10.03 -2.93 30.21
C VAL A 177 10.06 -4.23 29.42
N ALA A 178 9.51 -5.29 30.00
CA ALA A 178 9.30 -6.57 29.33
C ALA A 178 8.17 -6.45 28.30
N ILE A 179 8.43 -6.88 27.08
CA ILE A 179 7.45 -6.89 25.98
C ILE A 179 7.15 -8.32 25.62
N ASP A 180 5.92 -8.74 25.92
CA ASP A 180 5.43 -10.11 25.67
C ASP A 180 6.33 -11.19 26.29
N ASP A 181 7.06 -10.84 27.37
CA ASP A 181 8.12 -11.64 28.02
C ASP A 181 9.19 -12.22 27.06
N ARG A 182 9.37 -11.61 25.88
CA ARG A 182 10.25 -12.10 24.80
C ARG A 182 11.38 -11.13 24.44
N VAL A 183 11.14 -9.84 24.62
CA VAL A 183 12.13 -8.77 24.35
C VAL A 183 11.97 -7.68 25.41
N PHE A 184 13.08 -7.05 25.78
CA PHE A 184 13.11 -6.07 26.87
C PHE A 184 13.62 -4.73 26.35
N VAL A 185 12.92 -3.65 26.68
CA VAL A 185 13.22 -2.30 26.19
C VAL A 185 13.57 -1.41 27.37
N GLU A 186 14.70 -0.72 27.29
CA GLU A 186 15.07 0.33 28.23
C GLU A 186 15.34 1.64 27.48
N CYS A 187 15.01 2.77 28.13
CA CYS A 187 15.32 4.12 27.65
C CYS A 187 16.08 4.91 28.73
N VAL A 188 16.84 4.22 29.59
CA VAL A 188 17.56 4.84 30.73
C VAL A 188 19.05 4.92 30.43
N GLY A 189 19.83 5.62 31.26
CA GLY A 189 21.29 5.63 31.10
C GLY A 189 21.81 6.42 29.89
N GLY A 190 20.92 7.03 29.10
CA GLY A 190 21.29 7.86 27.95
C GLY A 190 21.15 7.20 26.59
N ASP A 191 20.62 5.97 26.53
CA ASP A 191 20.25 5.29 25.29
C ASP A 191 18.87 4.62 25.37
N LEU A 192 18.37 4.26 24.18
CA LEU A 192 17.30 3.31 23.96
C LEU A 192 17.99 1.99 23.64
N THR A 193 17.85 1.01 24.51
CA THR A 193 18.48 -0.30 24.38
C THR A 193 17.43 -1.41 24.34
N ILE A 194 17.64 -2.38 23.45
CA ILE A 194 16.77 -3.54 23.25
C ILE A 194 17.55 -4.81 23.61
N LYS A 195 17.02 -5.62 24.52
CA LYS A 195 17.66 -6.83 25.07
C LYS A 195 16.80 -8.07 24.82
N VAL A 196 17.44 -9.24 24.88
CA VAL A 196 16.78 -10.56 24.78
C VAL A 196 16.81 -11.34 26.10
N GLU A 197 17.47 -10.80 27.12
CA GLU A 197 17.53 -11.39 28.46
C GLU A 197 16.85 -10.47 29.47
N ASP A 198 16.07 -11.05 30.39
CA ASP A 198 15.49 -10.33 31.52
C ASP A 198 16.57 -10.09 32.60
N ASN A 199 17.48 -9.15 32.34
CA ASN A 199 18.58 -8.84 33.23
C ASN A 199 18.68 -7.33 33.52
N THR A 200 18.41 -6.95 34.76
CA THR A 200 18.52 -5.57 35.24
C THR A 200 19.90 -5.23 35.80
N SER A 201 20.83 -6.19 35.91
CA SER A 201 22.20 -5.95 36.41
C SER A 201 23.16 -5.42 35.33
N SER A 202 22.83 -5.65 34.04
CA SER A 202 23.59 -5.18 32.88
C SER A 202 22.69 -4.40 31.92
N GLY A 203 23.26 -3.38 31.29
CA GLY A 203 22.63 -2.61 30.21
C GLY A 203 22.98 -3.12 28.81
N GLU A 204 23.70 -4.25 28.67
CA GLU A 204 24.05 -4.77 27.35
C GLU A 204 22.81 -5.31 26.62
N GLY A 205 22.66 -4.91 25.36
CA GLY A 205 21.55 -5.32 24.50
C GLY A 205 22.00 -5.66 23.09
N ILE A 206 21.08 -6.21 22.30
CA ILE A 206 21.29 -6.53 20.88
C ILE A 206 21.23 -5.28 19.98
N TYR A 207 20.84 -4.13 20.55
CA TYR A 207 20.78 -2.83 19.90
C TYR A 207 20.77 -1.72 20.93
N ALA A 208 21.46 -0.62 20.63
CA ALA A 208 21.47 0.59 21.44
C ALA A 208 21.63 1.83 20.55
N GLU A 209 20.90 2.90 20.86
CA GLU A 209 21.08 4.21 20.24
C GLU A 209 20.75 5.36 21.22
N PRO A 210 21.40 6.52 21.11
CA PRO A 210 21.23 7.59 22.10
C PRO A 210 19.80 8.14 22.15
N VAL A 211 19.42 8.68 23.31
CA VAL A 211 18.17 9.43 23.53
C VAL A 211 18.48 10.90 23.85
N GLU A 212 17.52 11.79 23.62
CA GLU A 212 17.70 13.22 23.89
C GLU A 212 17.83 13.54 25.39
N ASP A 213 16.95 12.98 26.22
CA ASP A 213 17.00 13.15 27.68
C ASP A 213 17.69 11.96 28.35
N LYS A 214 18.93 12.16 28.78
CA LYS A 214 19.76 11.13 29.44
C LYS A 214 19.31 10.78 30.85
N TYR A 215 18.42 11.57 31.44
CA TYR A 215 17.95 11.40 32.82
C TYR A 215 16.50 10.89 32.88
N GLN A 216 15.92 10.51 31.75
CA GLN A 216 14.60 9.90 31.72
C GLN A 216 14.61 8.57 32.49
N LYS A 217 13.48 8.28 33.14
CA LYS A 217 13.23 7.05 33.87
C LYS A 217 12.53 6.03 32.97
N VAL A 218 12.48 4.78 33.44
CA VAL A 218 11.87 3.67 32.70
C VAL A 218 10.40 3.92 32.35
N ASP A 219 9.69 4.72 33.15
CA ASP A 219 8.28 5.09 33.00
C ASP A 219 8.03 6.33 32.12
N ASP A 220 9.08 7.06 31.72
CA ASP A 220 8.95 8.30 30.96
C ASP A 220 8.79 8.07 29.45
N ALA A 221 9.27 6.94 28.92
CA ALA A 221 9.16 6.60 27.51
C ALA A 221 7.78 6.01 27.19
N GLU A 222 7.21 6.41 26.04
CA GLU A 222 5.98 5.80 25.55
C GLU A 222 6.32 4.59 24.68
N ILE A 223 5.83 3.42 25.09
CA ILE A 223 6.06 2.15 24.39
C ILE A 223 4.73 1.59 23.90
N GLN A 224 4.70 1.25 22.62
CA GLN A 224 3.65 0.44 22.01
C GLN A 224 4.30 -0.76 21.32
N TYR A 225 3.61 -1.90 21.30
CA TYR A 225 4.09 -3.09 20.62
C TYR A 225 2.97 -3.87 19.96
N ALA A 226 3.32 -4.77 19.04
CA ALA A 226 2.40 -5.73 18.48
C ALA A 226 3.14 -7.05 18.17
N PRO A 227 2.74 -8.18 18.79
CA PRO A 227 3.24 -9.48 18.38
C PRO A 227 2.61 -9.86 17.03
N VAL A 228 3.46 -10.29 16.10
CA VAL A 228 3.11 -10.76 14.76
C VAL A 228 3.88 -12.04 14.50
N ASP A 229 3.25 -13.17 14.85
CA ASP A 229 3.90 -14.49 14.79
C ASP A 229 5.18 -14.51 15.66
N HIS A 230 6.33 -14.91 15.10
CA HIS A 230 7.64 -14.85 15.79
C HIS A 230 8.31 -13.46 15.73
N LEU A 231 7.63 -12.46 15.15
CA LEU A 231 8.10 -11.07 15.12
C LEU A 231 7.39 -10.25 16.20
N ILE A 232 8.07 -9.25 16.73
CA ILE A 232 7.46 -8.22 17.58
C ILE A 232 7.78 -6.87 16.96
N VAL A 233 6.73 -6.12 16.61
CA VAL A 233 6.88 -4.75 16.17
C VAL A 233 6.86 -3.85 17.39
N LEU A 234 7.86 -2.98 17.53
CA LEU A 234 7.99 -2.03 18.62
C LEU A 234 7.86 -0.61 18.08
N LYS A 235 7.21 0.26 18.84
CA LYS A 235 7.15 1.70 18.60
C LYS A 235 7.42 2.41 19.91
N ILE A 236 8.57 3.06 19.98
CA ILE A 236 9.12 3.63 21.21
C ILE A 236 9.35 5.12 20.98
N ARG A 237 8.76 5.97 21.83
CA ARG A 237 9.04 7.40 21.85
C ARG A 237 9.74 7.72 23.16
N PRO A 238 11.07 7.94 23.14
CA PRO A 238 11.80 8.37 24.32
C PRO A 238 11.28 9.71 24.84
N TYR A 239 11.56 9.98 26.11
CA TYR A 239 11.07 11.17 26.78
C TYR A 239 11.50 12.47 26.08
N LYS A 240 10.56 13.41 25.94
CA LYS A 240 10.69 14.70 25.24
C LYS A 240 11.00 14.64 23.74
N GLU A 241 11.17 13.46 23.15
CA GLU A 241 11.34 13.35 21.71
C GLU A 241 10.01 13.57 20.97
N THR A 242 10.10 14.21 19.81
CA THR A 242 8.92 14.53 18.99
C THR A 242 8.49 13.36 18.10
N ALA A 243 9.41 12.44 17.80
CA ALA A 243 9.19 11.31 16.91
C ALA A 243 9.32 9.97 17.66
N ALA A 244 8.45 9.02 17.32
CA ALA A 244 8.62 7.64 17.74
C ALA A 244 9.56 6.91 16.78
N ARG A 245 10.34 5.98 17.33
CA ARG A 245 11.25 5.09 16.62
C ARG A 245 10.60 3.72 16.53
N CYS A 246 10.64 3.08 15.36
CA CYS A 246 9.99 1.78 15.18
C CYS A 246 11.00 0.68 14.89
N PHE A 247 10.76 -0.50 15.44
CA PHE A 247 11.64 -1.64 15.32
C PHE A 247 10.88 -2.90 14.98
N ILE A 248 11.56 -3.84 14.29
CA ILE A 248 11.13 -5.23 14.18
C ILE A 248 12.13 -6.07 14.95
N PHE A 249 11.67 -6.67 16.03
CA PHE A 249 12.39 -7.74 16.73
C PHE A 249 12.01 -9.08 16.10
N ASN A 250 13.01 -9.92 15.81
CA ASN A 250 12.82 -11.28 15.32
C ASN A 250 13.35 -12.25 16.37
N GLU A 251 12.42 -12.99 16.98
CA GLU A 251 12.71 -13.92 18.07
C GLU A 251 13.60 -15.08 17.59
N LYS A 252 13.37 -15.59 16.37
CA LYS A 252 14.10 -16.74 15.84
C LYS A 252 15.59 -16.44 15.62
N THR A 253 15.91 -15.21 15.26
CA THR A 253 17.30 -14.76 15.02
C THR A 253 17.86 -13.92 16.15
N GLN A 254 17.07 -13.62 17.18
CA GLN A 254 17.40 -12.71 18.29
C GLN A 254 18.02 -11.40 17.79
N SER A 255 17.45 -10.85 16.72
CA SER A 255 17.97 -9.65 16.07
C SER A 255 16.88 -8.58 16.01
N VAL A 256 17.30 -7.32 15.99
CA VAL A 256 16.39 -6.19 15.83
C VAL A 256 16.87 -5.28 14.72
N VAL A 257 15.92 -4.73 13.96
CA VAL A 257 16.17 -3.72 12.93
C VAL A 257 15.28 -2.51 13.15
N ARG A 258 15.82 -1.31 12.95
CA ARG A 258 15.06 -0.06 12.99
C ARG A 258 14.41 0.22 11.64
N VAL A 259 13.09 0.41 11.63
CA VAL A 259 12.28 0.66 10.43
C VAL A 259 11.16 1.65 10.78
N ASP A 260 11.45 2.94 10.72
CA ASP A 260 10.53 4.00 11.17
C ASP A 260 9.26 4.12 10.30
N SER A 261 9.30 3.70 9.03
CA SER A 261 8.17 3.72 8.11
C SER A 261 6.98 2.86 8.55
N ILE A 262 7.23 1.84 9.39
CA ILE A 262 6.20 0.99 10.00
C ILE A 262 5.21 1.79 10.86
N SER A 263 5.65 2.93 11.41
CA SER A 263 4.75 3.84 12.13
C SER A 263 3.59 4.32 11.26
N GLN A 264 3.80 4.46 9.95
CA GLN A 264 2.81 4.95 8.99
C GLN A 264 1.85 3.83 8.58
N SER A 265 2.41 2.69 8.16
CA SER A 265 1.64 1.53 7.74
C SER A 265 2.50 0.28 7.70
N CYS A 266 1.95 -0.86 8.14
CA CYS A 266 2.63 -2.14 8.12
C CYS A 266 1.63 -3.28 8.14
N VAL A 267 1.73 -4.21 7.20
CA VAL A 267 0.83 -5.35 7.07
C VAL A 267 1.63 -6.65 6.89
N GLN A 268 1.00 -7.78 7.19
CA GLN A 268 1.61 -9.09 7.02
C GLN A 268 1.75 -9.46 5.53
N LEU A 269 2.86 -10.11 5.22
CA LEU A 269 3.02 -10.89 4.00
C LEU A 269 2.24 -12.22 4.14
N PRO A 270 1.84 -12.85 3.03
CA PRO A 270 1.10 -14.11 3.09
C PRO A 270 1.95 -15.24 3.66
N GLU A 271 1.31 -16.31 4.14
CA GLU A 271 1.98 -17.51 4.66
C GLU A 271 3.05 -17.20 5.73
N GLU A 272 2.79 -16.21 6.61
CA GLU A 272 3.71 -15.81 7.69
C GLU A 272 5.11 -15.41 7.19
N HIS A 273 5.24 -15.04 5.91
CA HIS A 273 6.54 -14.71 5.31
C HIS A 273 7.19 -13.45 5.88
N GLY A 274 6.46 -12.64 6.67
CA GLY A 274 6.98 -11.47 7.35
C GLY A 274 6.07 -10.25 7.19
N LEU A 275 6.67 -9.07 7.04
CA LEU A 275 5.99 -7.77 7.04
C LEU A 275 6.32 -6.97 5.78
N ILE A 276 5.38 -6.15 5.33
CA ILE A 276 5.55 -5.19 4.24
C ILE A 276 5.05 -3.80 4.65
N PHE A 277 5.80 -2.79 4.26
CA PHE A 277 5.62 -1.39 4.64
C PHE A 277 6.04 -0.48 3.46
N PRO A 278 5.73 0.83 3.46
CA PRO A 278 5.76 1.66 2.24
C PRO A 278 7.10 1.73 1.48
N ASP A 279 8.21 1.53 2.17
CA ASP A 279 9.57 1.59 1.63
C ASP A 279 10.28 0.22 1.64
N GLY A 280 9.59 -0.89 1.92
CA GLY A 280 10.24 -2.20 1.91
C GLY A 280 9.45 -3.36 2.50
N CYS A 281 10.17 -4.46 2.75
CA CYS A 281 9.67 -5.61 3.47
C CYS A 281 10.74 -6.20 4.40
N TYR A 282 10.28 -6.88 5.42
CA TYR A 282 11.09 -7.68 6.32
C TYR A 282 10.61 -9.13 6.26
N LEU A 283 11.49 -10.05 5.87
CA LEU A 283 11.15 -11.46 5.79
C LEU A 283 11.30 -12.14 7.16
N ALA A 284 10.49 -13.16 7.41
CA ALA A 284 10.56 -14.03 8.58
C ALA A 284 11.96 -14.61 8.82
N THR A 285 12.72 -14.82 7.75
CA THR A 285 14.12 -15.26 7.76
C THR A 285 15.08 -14.20 8.31
N GLY A 286 14.64 -12.96 8.52
CA GLY A 286 15.44 -11.85 9.03
C GLY A 286 16.07 -10.96 7.96
N GLU A 287 15.73 -11.16 6.69
CA GLU A 287 16.17 -10.29 5.60
C GLU A 287 15.32 -9.01 5.55
N LEU A 288 15.98 -7.86 5.69
CA LEU A 288 15.39 -6.54 5.47
C LEU A 288 15.70 -6.05 4.06
N LYS A 289 14.67 -5.81 3.25
CA LYS A 289 14.80 -5.18 1.94
C LYS A 289 14.12 -3.82 1.95
N GLN A 290 14.92 -2.76 1.93
CA GLN A 290 14.45 -1.38 1.84
C GLN A 290 14.82 -0.76 0.50
N PHE A 291 13.93 0.09 0.00
CA PHE A 291 14.12 0.88 -1.20
C PHE A 291 14.32 2.35 -0.80
N GLU A 292 15.18 3.06 -1.53
CA GLU A 292 15.25 4.51 -1.39
C GLU A 292 13.89 5.11 -1.78
N ALA A 293 13.20 5.68 -0.79
CA ALA A 293 11.90 6.30 -0.94
C ALA A 293 12.01 7.81 -0.72
N ARG A 294 11.35 8.59 -1.58
CA ARG A 294 11.21 10.04 -1.41
C ARG A 294 9.86 10.40 -0.81
N GLU A 295 8.87 9.55 -1.04
CA GLU A 295 7.51 9.71 -0.58
C GLU A 295 7.42 9.35 0.91
N THR A 296 6.72 10.18 1.68
CA THR A 296 6.42 9.92 3.09
C THR A 296 4.91 9.89 3.30
N GLY A 297 4.42 9.47 4.47
CA GLY A 297 2.98 9.46 4.78
C GLY A 297 2.16 8.48 3.94
N LEU A 298 2.80 7.44 3.42
CA LEU A 298 2.17 6.39 2.64
C LEU A 298 1.45 5.41 3.57
N VAL A 299 0.17 5.14 3.28
CA VAL A 299 -0.64 4.16 4.00
C VAL A 299 -1.21 3.12 3.05
N ILE A 300 -1.34 1.88 3.52
CA ILE A 300 -1.94 0.81 2.73
C ILE A 300 -3.36 1.22 2.27
N GLU A 301 -3.58 1.16 0.96
CA GLU A 301 -4.89 1.39 0.34
C GLU A 301 -5.57 0.07 0.02
N ARG A 302 -4.81 -0.91 -0.47
CA ARG A 302 -5.37 -2.14 -1.00
C ARG A 302 -4.32 -3.25 -1.07
N VAL A 303 -4.78 -4.48 -0.94
CA VAL A 303 -4.03 -5.69 -1.29
C VAL A 303 -4.84 -6.45 -2.34
N ILE A 304 -4.20 -6.83 -3.44
CA ILE A 304 -4.83 -7.63 -4.52
C ILE A 304 -4.08 -8.94 -4.65
N HIS A 305 -4.74 -10.05 -4.37
CA HIS A 305 -4.17 -11.39 -4.59
C HIS A 305 -4.51 -11.87 -6.00
N ALA A 306 -3.49 -12.29 -6.74
CA ALA A 306 -3.68 -12.86 -8.07
C ALA A 306 -4.38 -14.23 -7.97
N PRO A 307 -5.27 -14.57 -8.93
CA PRO A 307 -5.90 -15.89 -8.99
C PRO A 307 -4.90 -17.06 -9.10
N ASN A 308 -3.68 -16.80 -9.58
CA ASN A 308 -2.62 -17.81 -9.69
C ASN A 308 -2.10 -18.29 -8.31
N GLY A 309 -2.45 -17.62 -7.21
CA GLY A 309 -2.05 -17.99 -5.87
C GLY A 309 -0.61 -17.65 -5.49
N GLU A 310 0.17 -17.04 -6.39
CA GLU A 310 1.59 -16.73 -6.18
C GLU A 310 1.85 -15.24 -5.98
N ASP A 311 1.08 -14.38 -6.61
CA ASP A 311 1.37 -12.95 -6.63
C ASP A 311 0.38 -12.17 -5.76
N SER A 312 0.91 -11.22 -4.99
CA SER A 312 0.10 -10.27 -4.22
C SER A 312 0.59 -8.85 -4.52
N LEU A 313 -0.31 -7.95 -4.90
CA LEU A 313 -0.01 -6.54 -5.12
C LEU A 313 -0.38 -5.74 -3.88
N TYR A 314 0.61 -5.17 -3.22
CA TYR A 314 0.40 -4.22 -2.14
C TYR A 314 0.43 -2.80 -2.69
N ILE A 315 -0.59 -2.02 -2.37
CA ILE A 315 -0.77 -0.68 -2.89
C ILE A 315 -0.83 0.28 -1.71
N PHE A 316 0.16 1.14 -1.60
CA PHE A 316 0.22 2.22 -0.63
C PHE A 316 -0.12 3.54 -1.32
N CYS A 317 -0.79 4.44 -0.62
CA CYS A 317 -1.09 5.77 -1.13
C CYS A 317 -0.82 6.85 -0.09
N ASN A 318 -0.39 8.02 -0.54
CA ASN A 318 -0.33 9.22 0.27
C ASN A 318 -1.61 10.02 0.00
N ARG A 319 -2.41 10.20 1.05
CA ARG A 319 -3.74 10.84 0.95
C ARG A 319 -3.67 12.34 0.66
N GLU A 320 -2.54 12.97 0.95
CA GLU A 320 -2.31 14.39 0.71
C GLU A 320 -1.79 14.62 -0.72
N THR A 321 -0.69 13.95 -1.07
CA THR A 321 -0.02 14.13 -2.36
C THR A 321 -0.69 13.37 -3.50
N GLY A 322 -1.51 12.35 -3.21
CA GLY A 322 -2.11 11.48 -4.24
C GLY A 322 -1.10 10.54 -4.91
N GLU A 323 0.07 10.37 -4.31
CA GLU A 323 1.09 9.43 -4.80
C GLU A 323 0.76 8.01 -4.38
N TYR A 324 1.18 7.07 -5.21
CA TYR A 324 1.01 5.64 -5.04
C TYR A 324 2.33 4.92 -5.13
N VAL A 325 2.43 3.84 -4.35
CA VAL A 325 3.52 2.88 -4.44
C VAL A 325 2.92 1.49 -4.55
N LEU A 326 3.22 0.84 -5.67
CA LEU A 326 2.74 -0.50 -6.00
C LEU A 326 3.91 -1.48 -5.82
N MET A 327 3.73 -2.48 -4.97
CA MET A 327 4.74 -3.49 -4.65
C MET A 327 4.18 -4.90 -4.91
N PRO A 328 4.39 -5.44 -6.13
CA PRO A 328 4.13 -6.85 -6.43
C PRO A 328 5.09 -7.75 -5.64
N TYR A 329 4.52 -8.55 -4.76
CA TYR A 329 5.20 -9.56 -3.95
C TYR A 329 4.95 -10.97 -4.52
N ARG A 330 6.01 -11.74 -4.68
CA ARG A 330 5.98 -13.13 -5.18
C ARG A 330 6.19 -14.11 -4.03
N LEU A 331 5.23 -14.99 -3.80
CA LEU A 331 5.25 -15.93 -2.67
C LEU A 331 6.39 -16.96 -2.79
N ILE A 332 6.57 -17.57 -3.97
CA ILE A 332 7.61 -18.62 -4.16
C ILE A 332 9.02 -18.04 -4.01
N LEU A 333 9.26 -16.86 -4.58
CA LEU A 333 10.57 -16.20 -4.54
C LEU A 333 10.78 -15.35 -3.28
N ARG A 334 9.72 -15.13 -2.50
CA ARG A 334 9.70 -14.27 -1.31
C ARG A 334 10.29 -12.89 -1.52
N LYS A 335 10.03 -12.30 -2.68
CA LYS A 335 10.62 -11.01 -3.06
C LYS A 335 9.56 -10.04 -3.56
N ILE A 336 9.80 -8.77 -3.29
CA ILE A 336 9.20 -7.67 -4.05
C ILE A 336 9.94 -7.58 -5.39
N GLU A 337 9.21 -7.71 -6.50
CA GLU A 337 9.76 -7.69 -7.86
C GLU A 337 10.25 -6.28 -8.24
N GLU A 338 9.44 -5.25 -7.96
CA GLU A 338 9.74 -3.84 -8.22
C GLU A 338 8.96 -2.97 -7.22
N ARG A 339 9.48 -1.78 -6.87
CA ARG A 339 8.72 -0.72 -6.18
C ARG A 339 8.31 0.33 -7.21
N ILE A 340 7.05 0.33 -7.62
CA ILE A 340 6.56 1.20 -8.69
C ILE A 340 5.88 2.43 -8.10
N ALA A 341 6.57 3.57 -8.15
CA ALA A 341 5.98 4.87 -7.82
C ALA A 341 5.17 5.42 -9.01
N CYS A 342 3.95 5.91 -8.74
CA CYS A 342 3.06 6.53 -9.71
C CYS A 342 2.07 7.51 -9.04
N ASN A 343 1.27 8.22 -9.84
CA ASN A 343 0.28 9.19 -9.34
C ASN A 343 -1.16 8.73 -9.58
N GLY A 344 -1.32 7.53 -10.14
CA GLY A 344 -2.58 6.82 -10.25
C GLY A 344 -2.42 5.56 -11.09
N TYR A 345 -3.34 4.63 -10.91
CA TYR A 345 -3.32 3.34 -11.57
C TYR A 345 -4.73 2.81 -11.82
N SER A 346 -4.87 1.89 -12.76
CA SER A 346 -6.10 1.18 -13.07
C SER A 346 -5.77 -0.24 -13.51
N LEU A 347 -6.35 -1.21 -12.82
CA LEU A 347 -6.21 -2.63 -13.12
C LEU A 347 -7.43 -3.12 -13.91
N PHE A 348 -7.20 -3.57 -15.13
CA PHE A 348 -8.24 -4.09 -16.03
C PHE A 348 -8.55 -5.56 -15.74
N PRO A 349 -9.74 -6.06 -16.13
CA PRO A 349 -10.14 -7.46 -15.90
C PRO A 349 -9.18 -8.52 -16.46
N ASP A 350 -8.43 -8.19 -17.51
CA ASP A 350 -7.45 -9.07 -18.15
C ASP A 350 -6.08 -9.07 -17.44
N GLY A 351 -5.93 -8.34 -16.33
CA GLY A 351 -4.67 -8.20 -15.61
C GLY A 351 -3.75 -7.12 -16.18
N ASN A 352 -4.19 -6.35 -17.18
CA ASN A 352 -3.44 -5.18 -17.61
C ASN A 352 -3.50 -4.08 -16.54
N LEU A 353 -2.34 -3.60 -16.12
CA LEU A 353 -2.18 -2.48 -15.20
C LEU A 353 -1.77 -1.25 -16.00
N LEU A 354 -2.66 -0.26 -16.06
CA LEU A 354 -2.34 1.07 -16.58
C LEU A 354 -1.96 1.97 -15.41
N LEU A 355 -0.90 2.75 -15.56
CA LEU A 355 -0.49 3.75 -14.57
C LEU A 355 -0.02 5.02 -15.25
N PHE A 356 -0.03 6.13 -14.52
CA PHE A 356 0.59 7.37 -14.98
C PHE A 356 1.56 7.92 -13.94
N ARG A 357 2.56 8.63 -14.42
CA ARG A 357 3.47 9.42 -13.59
C ARG A 357 3.24 10.88 -13.92
N ALA A 358 3.18 11.71 -12.89
CA ALA A 358 2.91 13.11 -12.99
C ALA A 358 4.03 13.90 -12.31
N GLU A 359 4.40 15.00 -12.95
CA GLU A 359 5.17 16.05 -12.30
C GLU A 359 4.23 16.92 -11.46
N HIS A 360 4.77 17.67 -10.50
CA HIS A 360 3.97 18.62 -9.72
C HIS A 360 3.47 19.82 -10.55
N GLU A 361 4.06 20.06 -11.72
CA GLU A 361 3.70 21.16 -12.61
C GLU A 361 2.49 20.82 -13.48
N ALA A 362 1.62 21.81 -13.72
CA ALA A 362 0.44 21.64 -14.56
C ALA A 362 0.83 21.54 -16.05
N GLN A 363 0.43 20.45 -16.70
CA GLN A 363 0.78 20.16 -18.10
C GLN A 363 -0.43 19.57 -18.85
N LYS A 364 -0.38 19.57 -20.19
CA LYS A 364 -1.44 18.95 -21.03
C LYS A 364 -1.18 17.48 -21.33
N HIS A 365 0.09 17.10 -21.35
CA HIS A 365 0.58 15.83 -21.86
C HIS A 365 1.00 14.94 -20.69
N HIS A 366 0.27 13.84 -20.47
CA HIS A 366 0.51 12.97 -19.32
C HIS A 366 1.00 11.60 -19.79
N GLN A 367 2.15 11.17 -19.27
CA GLN A 367 2.72 9.88 -19.63
C GLN A 367 1.98 8.74 -18.93
N ILE A 368 1.60 7.73 -19.71
CA ILE A 368 0.97 6.51 -19.22
C ILE A 368 1.80 5.28 -19.59
N GLN A 369 1.74 4.25 -18.76
CA GLN A 369 2.39 2.96 -19.01
C GLN A 369 1.37 1.84 -18.84
N LEU A 370 1.24 1.01 -19.87
CA LEU A 370 0.46 -0.22 -19.83
C LEU A 370 1.40 -1.38 -19.54
N ARG A 371 1.10 -2.13 -18.48
CA ARG A 371 1.88 -3.29 -18.03
C ARG A 371 1.00 -4.53 -18.00
N GLN A 372 1.55 -5.66 -18.39
CA GLN A 372 0.95 -6.98 -18.18
C GLN A 372 1.26 -7.44 -16.76
N THR A 373 0.25 -7.93 -16.04
CA THR A 373 0.39 -8.41 -14.67
C THR A 373 -0.48 -9.66 -14.43
N PRO A 374 -0.19 -10.47 -13.41
CA PRO A 374 -0.99 -11.66 -13.10
C PRO A 374 -2.33 -11.37 -12.40
N PHE A 375 -2.68 -10.10 -12.14
CA PHE A 375 -3.85 -9.68 -11.34
C PHE A 375 -5.13 -9.58 -12.19
N HIS A 376 -5.52 -10.68 -12.82
CA HIS A 376 -6.70 -10.80 -13.67
C HIS A 376 -7.96 -11.20 -12.88
N LEU A 377 -9.13 -11.01 -13.46
CA LEU A 377 -10.42 -11.47 -12.95
C LEU A 377 -10.80 -12.83 -13.57
N PRO A 378 -11.77 -13.56 -12.97
CA PRO A 378 -12.30 -14.80 -13.55
C PRO A 378 -12.76 -14.59 -15.01
N GLY A 379 -12.46 -15.56 -15.87
CA GLY A 379 -12.73 -15.51 -17.32
C GLY A 379 -11.57 -14.94 -18.16
N HIS A 380 -10.49 -14.46 -17.53
CA HIS A 380 -9.28 -13.99 -18.19
C HIS A 380 -8.05 -14.86 -17.86
N GLU A 381 -8.27 -16.13 -17.51
CA GLU A 381 -7.19 -17.03 -17.13
C GLU A 381 -6.25 -17.33 -18.31
N PRO A 382 -4.93 -17.48 -18.05
CA PRO A 382 -4.01 -17.93 -19.08
C PRO A 382 -4.34 -19.36 -19.53
N ALA A 383 -3.97 -19.70 -20.77
CA ALA A 383 -4.11 -21.06 -21.26
C ALA A 383 -3.25 -22.04 -20.44
N GLY A 384 -3.80 -23.22 -20.13
CA GLY A 384 -3.14 -24.25 -19.32
C GLY A 384 -3.66 -25.66 -19.60
N GLN A 385 -3.00 -26.66 -19.00
CA GLN A 385 -3.31 -28.09 -19.16
C GLN A 385 -4.24 -28.58 -18.05
N ARG A 386 -5.56 -28.37 -18.20
CA ARG A 386 -6.56 -28.70 -17.17
C ARG A 386 -6.64 -30.18 -16.79
N GLU A 387 -6.21 -31.09 -17.67
CA GLU A 387 -6.20 -32.53 -17.44
C GLU A 387 -4.98 -33.04 -16.65
N ALA A 388 -3.98 -32.18 -16.40
CA ALA A 388 -2.77 -32.60 -15.70
C ALA A 388 -3.03 -32.84 -14.20
N PHE A 389 -2.29 -33.79 -13.59
CA PHE A 389 -2.39 -34.10 -12.16
C PHE A 389 -2.28 -32.86 -11.25
N LEU A 390 -1.37 -31.92 -11.54
CA LEU A 390 -1.23 -30.71 -10.73
C LEU A 390 -2.51 -29.87 -10.69
N HIS A 391 -3.34 -29.91 -11.74
CA HIS A 391 -4.63 -29.22 -11.75
C HIS A 391 -5.61 -29.83 -10.72
N GLN A 392 -5.51 -31.14 -10.43
CA GLN A 392 -6.28 -31.80 -9.38
C GLN A 392 -5.81 -31.42 -7.97
N VAL A 393 -4.50 -31.16 -7.81
CA VAL A 393 -3.91 -30.68 -6.55
C VAL A 393 -4.31 -29.23 -6.26
N GLY A 394 -4.39 -28.39 -7.29
CA GLY A 394 -4.70 -26.97 -7.17
C GLY A 394 -3.44 -26.09 -7.09
N ASN A 395 -3.45 -24.96 -7.83
CA ASN A 395 -2.25 -24.13 -7.98
C ASN A 395 -1.75 -23.56 -6.64
N LYS A 396 -2.68 -23.11 -5.79
CA LYS A 396 -2.36 -22.50 -4.48
C LYS A 396 -1.57 -23.46 -3.59
N ASP A 397 -1.98 -24.74 -3.52
CA ASP A 397 -1.29 -25.74 -2.72
C ASP A 397 0.12 -26.03 -3.25
N VAL A 398 0.27 -26.09 -4.59
CA VAL A 398 1.59 -26.24 -5.23
C VAL A 398 2.48 -25.02 -4.97
N VAL A 399 1.93 -23.80 -5.01
CA VAL A 399 2.64 -22.56 -4.69
C VAL A 399 3.14 -22.55 -3.25
N ARG A 400 2.27 -22.88 -2.28
CA ARG A 400 2.65 -22.95 -0.86
C ARG A 400 3.78 -23.95 -0.64
N CYS A 401 3.65 -25.16 -1.21
CA CYS A 401 4.70 -26.19 -1.17
C CYS A 401 6.04 -25.68 -1.72
N LEU A 402 6.01 -24.99 -2.87
CA LEU A 402 7.21 -24.39 -3.46
C LEU A 402 7.80 -23.28 -2.59
N ALA A 403 6.97 -22.43 -1.97
CA ALA A 403 7.42 -21.36 -1.09
C ALA A 403 8.09 -21.88 0.18
N GLU A 404 7.53 -22.92 0.81
CA GLU A 404 8.13 -23.61 1.96
C GLU A 404 9.46 -24.27 1.58
N CYS A 405 9.54 -24.91 0.41
CA CYS A 405 10.81 -25.47 -0.08
C CYS A 405 11.87 -24.38 -0.32
N SER A 406 11.48 -23.23 -0.89
CA SER A 406 12.38 -22.09 -1.07
C SER A 406 12.91 -21.54 0.26
N GLU A 407 12.08 -21.52 1.31
CA GLU A 407 12.51 -21.13 2.66
C GLU A 407 13.62 -22.00 3.20
N VAL A 408 13.39 -23.31 3.19
CA VAL A 408 14.33 -24.29 3.71
C VAL A 408 15.65 -24.19 2.96
N LEU A 409 15.61 -24.04 1.63
CA LEU A 409 16.80 -23.81 0.82
C LEU A 409 17.51 -22.51 1.21
N ALA A 410 16.80 -21.39 1.41
CA ALA A 410 17.40 -20.13 1.81
C ALA A 410 18.09 -20.23 3.19
N LEU A 411 17.46 -20.91 4.15
CA LEU A 411 18.01 -21.11 5.49
C LEU A 411 19.27 -21.99 5.48
N ILE A 412 19.30 -23.06 4.66
CA ILE A 412 20.49 -23.93 4.52
C ILE A 412 21.70 -23.18 3.98
N HIS A 413 21.50 -22.21 3.08
CA HIS A 413 22.61 -21.44 2.48
C HIS A 413 23.03 -20.24 3.32
N ARG A 414 22.34 -19.94 4.43
CA ARG A 414 22.73 -18.83 5.30
C ARG A 414 23.98 -19.23 6.08
N PRO A 415 25.07 -18.43 6.03
CA PRO A 415 26.24 -18.72 6.84
C PRO A 415 25.86 -18.70 8.32
N THR A 416 26.24 -19.76 9.04
CA THR A 416 26.07 -19.82 10.50
C THR A 416 26.90 -18.69 11.13
N PRO A 417 26.34 -17.90 12.06
CA PRO A 417 27.08 -16.86 12.78
C PRO A 417 28.27 -17.38 13.60
N TYR A 418 28.34 -18.70 13.79
CA TYR A 418 29.40 -19.40 14.51
C TYR A 418 29.94 -20.54 13.63
N ALA A 419 31.01 -20.28 12.88
CA ALA A 419 31.86 -21.29 12.28
C ALA A 419 33.32 -20.87 12.41
#